data_AF-A0A060BV38-F1
#
_entry.id   AF-A0A060BV38-F1
#
_cell.length_a   1.000
_cell.length_b   1.000
_cell.length_c   1.000
_cell.angle_alpha   90.00
_cell.angle_beta   90.00
_cell.angle_gamma   90.00
#
_symmetry.space_group_name_H-M   'P 1'
#
loop_
_entity.id
_entity.type
_entity.pdbx_description
1 polymer ?
#
loop_
_entity_poly.entity_id
_entity_poly.type
_entity_poly.pdbx_seq_one_letter_code
_entity_poly.pdbx_strand_id
1 'polypeptide(L)'
;DCGTTRTSCCWTPTRAAISGRIQHGPELYDYDPATDCTGFNCEMSRLDSAGHTVRGVVLSPSFSAAGNKPHHPWDHTVIYEAHVKGLTMHLPGVPATCAARTPGWRTPRQSSHLSKLGITAIELLPVHANDERAVRAR
;
A
#
# COMPACT_ATOMS: atom_id res chain seq x y z
N ASP A 1 -10.03 5.70 -21.02
CA ASP A 1 -10.36 4.85 -22.18
C ASP A 1 -9.71 3.49 -22.11
N CYS A 2 -10.47 2.53 -21.59
CA CYS A 2 -10.21 1.10 -21.76
C CYS A 2 -11.11 0.63 -22.91
N GLY A 3 -10.79 1.06 -24.13
CA GLY A 3 -11.55 0.73 -25.33
C GLY A 3 -11.08 -0.61 -25.91
N THR A 4 -11.82 -1.67 -25.59
CA THR A 4 -12.17 -2.86 -26.42
C THR A 4 -11.12 -3.60 -27.26
N THR A 5 -9.82 -3.29 -27.20
CA THR A 5 -8.78 -3.97 -28.02
C THR A 5 -7.46 -4.24 -27.31
N ARG A 6 -7.32 -3.95 -26.01
CA ARG A 6 -6.09 -4.24 -25.26
C ARG A 6 -6.33 -5.27 -24.18
N THR A 7 -5.63 -6.38 -24.34
CA THR A 7 -5.62 -7.57 -23.50
C THR A 7 -4.95 -7.33 -22.13
N SER A 8 -4.06 -6.36 -22.04
CA SER A 8 -3.32 -6.02 -20.81
C SER A 8 -3.73 -4.64 -20.29
N CYS A 9 -4.33 -4.61 -19.10
CA CYS A 9 -4.70 -3.42 -18.35
C CYS A 9 -3.53 -2.90 -17.50
N CYS A 10 -3.00 -1.73 -17.85
CA CYS A 10 -1.98 -1.04 -17.05
C CYS A 10 -2.61 -0.08 -16.03
N TRP A 11 -2.09 -0.06 -14.79
CA TRP A 11 -2.42 0.99 -13.83
C TRP A 11 -1.57 2.25 -14.06
N THR A 12 -2.08 3.40 -13.63
CA THR A 12 -1.34 4.66 -13.68
C THR A 12 -0.35 4.75 -12.51
N PRO A 13 0.97 4.93 -12.74
CA PRO A 13 1.98 4.89 -11.68
C PRO A 13 1.87 6.04 -10.66
N THR A 14 1.31 7.18 -11.07
CA THR A 14 1.16 8.38 -10.23
C THR A 14 -0.07 8.35 -9.33
N ARG A 15 -0.78 7.22 -9.27
CA ARG A 15 -2.05 7.16 -8.56
C ARG A 15 -1.86 7.11 -7.05
N ALA A 16 -2.52 8.03 -6.34
CA ALA A 16 -2.47 8.11 -4.88
C ALA A 16 -3.19 6.96 -4.15
N ALA A 17 -4.10 6.23 -4.82
CA ALA A 17 -4.77 5.06 -4.27
C ALA A 17 -5.07 4.02 -5.35
N ILE A 18 -5.03 2.76 -4.94
CA ILE A 18 -5.42 1.59 -5.75
C ILE A 18 -6.59 0.86 -5.08
N SER A 19 -7.35 0.09 -5.86
CA SER A 19 -8.42 -0.78 -5.38
C SER A 19 -8.44 -2.09 -6.18
N GLY A 20 -8.89 -3.16 -5.53
CA GLY A 20 -8.87 -4.52 -6.07
C GLY A 20 -7.88 -5.39 -5.31
N ARG A 21 -7.48 -6.50 -5.91
CA ARG A 21 -6.36 -7.37 -5.52
C ARG A 21 -5.77 -7.93 -6.79
N ILE A 22 -4.46 -8.16 -6.79
CA ILE A 22 -3.83 -8.90 -7.87
C ILE A 22 -4.22 -10.37 -7.70
N GLN A 23 -4.66 -11.00 -8.78
CA GLN A 23 -4.94 -12.44 -8.84
C GLN A 23 -3.93 -13.06 -9.78
N HIS A 24 -2.93 -13.74 -9.22
CA HIS A 24 -1.89 -14.37 -10.02
C HIS A 24 -2.47 -15.42 -10.97
N GLY A 25 -2.11 -15.30 -12.24
CA GLY A 25 -2.54 -16.16 -13.32
C GLY A 25 -1.86 -15.78 -14.64
N PRO A 26 -2.03 -16.58 -15.70
CA PRO A 26 -1.45 -16.31 -17.02
C PRO A 26 -1.92 -14.97 -17.62
N GLU A 27 -3.06 -14.43 -17.15
CA GLU A 27 -3.63 -13.15 -17.58
C GLU A 27 -2.74 -11.94 -17.24
N LEU A 28 -1.85 -12.05 -16.23
CA LEU A 28 -0.96 -10.96 -15.83
C LEU A 28 0.32 -10.86 -16.67
N TYR A 29 0.58 -11.84 -17.54
CA TYR A 29 1.76 -11.86 -18.38
C TYR A 29 1.41 -11.36 -19.79
N ASP A 30 2.30 -10.54 -20.36
CA ASP A 30 2.15 -10.06 -21.74
C ASP A 30 2.43 -11.17 -22.79
N TYR A 31 2.92 -12.33 -22.34
CA TYR A 31 3.20 -13.52 -23.15
C TYR A 31 2.48 -14.75 -22.61
N ASP A 32 2.29 -15.78 -23.44
CA ASP A 32 1.70 -17.06 -23.02
C ASP A 32 2.74 -17.92 -22.28
N PRO A 33 2.61 -18.08 -20.94
CA PRO A 33 3.57 -18.84 -20.15
C PRO A 33 3.52 -20.36 -20.41
N ALA A 34 2.51 -20.86 -21.14
CA ALA A 34 2.41 -22.27 -21.50
C ALA A 34 3.21 -22.64 -22.76
N THR A 35 3.68 -21.65 -23.52
CA THR A 35 4.51 -21.87 -24.72
C THR A 35 5.99 -21.97 -24.35
N ASP A 36 6.77 -22.74 -25.13
CA ASP A 36 8.22 -22.86 -24.96
C ASP A 36 8.92 -21.54 -25.29
N CYS A 37 9.00 -20.68 -24.28
CA CYS A 37 9.58 -19.36 -24.34
C CYS A 37 11.11 -19.46 -24.14
N THR A 38 11.86 -19.52 -25.23
CA THR A 38 13.33 -19.51 -25.23
C THR A 38 13.87 -18.20 -25.80
N GLY A 39 14.17 -17.25 -24.91
CA GLY A 39 14.67 -15.93 -25.29
C GLY A 39 13.55 -14.95 -25.64
N PHE A 40 13.52 -14.43 -26.87
CA PHE A 40 12.54 -13.43 -27.32
C PHE A 40 11.45 -13.99 -28.25
N ASN A 41 11.30 -15.31 -28.34
CA ASN A 41 10.34 -15.99 -29.21
C ASN A 41 8.99 -16.29 -28.52
N CYS A 42 8.66 -15.57 -27.45
CA CYS A 42 7.44 -15.79 -26.68
C CYS A 42 6.20 -15.42 -27.52
N GLU A 43 5.21 -16.29 -27.53
CA GLU A 43 3.91 -15.94 -28.10
C GLU A 43 3.23 -14.89 -27.22
N MET A 44 2.64 -13.88 -27.86
CA MET A 44 1.95 -12.79 -27.15
C MET A 44 0.64 -13.30 -26.54
N SER A 45 0.38 -12.96 -25.27
CA SER A 45 -0.84 -13.36 -24.57
C SER A 45 -2.08 -12.67 -25.16
N ARG A 46 -3.18 -13.44 -25.25
CA ARG A 46 -4.52 -12.96 -25.66
C ARG A 46 -5.53 -12.98 -24.51
N LEU A 47 -5.08 -13.17 -23.27
CA LEU A 47 -5.92 -13.21 -22.07
C LEU A 47 -6.11 -11.81 -21.45
N ASP A 48 -7.35 -11.48 -21.05
CA ASP A 48 -7.69 -10.17 -20.46
C ASP A 48 -7.26 -10.06 -18.99
N SER A 49 -6.38 -9.11 -18.69
CA SER A 49 -5.87 -8.87 -17.34
C SER A 49 -6.78 -7.98 -16.47
N ALA A 50 -7.85 -7.40 -17.01
CA ALA A 50 -8.72 -6.44 -16.33
C ALA A 50 -9.37 -6.97 -15.04
N GLY A 51 -9.58 -8.30 -14.93
CA GLY A 51 -10.10 -8.98 -13.75
C GLY A 51 -9.02 -9.41 -12.74
N HIS A 52 -7.75 -9.36 -13.14
CA HIS A 52 -6.62 -9.91 -12.40
C HIS A 52 -5.68 -8.84 -11.83
N THR A 53 -5.85 -7.58 -12.24
CA THR A 53 -5.04 -6.44 -11.80
C THR A 53 -5.81 -5.46 -10.90
N VAL A 54 -5.09 -4.52 -10.30
CA VAL A 54 -5.66 -3.42 -9.51
C VAL A 54 -6.02 -2.23 -10.38
N ARG A 55 -6.96 -1.41 -9.89
CA ARG A 55 -7.41 -0.17 -10.56
C ARG A 55 -7.02 1.04 -9.74
N GLY A 56 -6.65 2.12 -10.42
CA GLY A 56 -6.37 3.40 -9.78
C GLY A 56 -7.64 4.15 -9.36
N VAL A 57 -7.72 4.63 -8.12
CA VAL A 57 -8.91 5.30 -7.54
C VAL A 57 -8.76 6.82 -7.54
N VAL A 58 -9.75 7.56 -8.08
CA VAL A 58 -9.72 9.03 -8.08
C VAL A 58 -10.10 9.46 -6.68
N LEU A 59 -9.22 10.19 -6.01
CA LEU A 59 -9.49 10.73 -4.69
C LEU A 59 -9.94 12.18 -4.79
N SER A 60 -10.86 12.59 -3.92
CA SER A 60 -11.12 14.01 -3.68
C SER A 60 -9.88 14.64 -3.03
N PRO A 61 -9.44 15.84 -3.48
CA PRO A 61 -8.31 16.54 -2.86
C PRO A 61 -8.64 17.13 -1.49
N SER A 62 -9.91 17.07 -1.04
CA SER A 62 -10.34 17.66 0.23
C SER A 62 -9.82 16.87 1.43
N PHE A 63 -8.73 17.32 2.04
CA PHE A 63 -8.27 16.88 3.35
C PHE A 63 -7.87 18.08 4.21
N SER A 64 -8.43 18.19 5.41
CA SER A 64 -8.03 19.19 6.39
C SER A 64 -7.05 18.55 7.37
N ALA A 65 -5.78 18.92 7.27
CA ALA A 65 -4.79 18.53 8.26
C ALA A 65 -5.03 19.34 9.55
N ALA A 66 -5.19 18.64 10.67
CA ALA A 66 -5.24 19.31 11.97
C ALA A 66 -3.81 19.61 12.45
N GLY A 67 -3.46 20.91 12.53
CA GLY A 67 -2.21 21.40 13.14
C GLY A 67 -0.98 21.41 12.23
N ASN A 68 0.12 21.92 12.79
CA ASN A 68 1.43 21.99 12.13
C ASN A 68 2.24 20.71 12.35
N LYS A 69 3.07 20.35 11.37
CA LYS A 69 4.04 19.25 11.50
C LYS A 69 5.10 19.64 12.55
N PRO A 70 5.55 18.71 13.41
CA PRO A 70 6.67 18.98 14.31
C PRO A 70 7.97 19.13 13.51
N HIS A 71 8.75 20.17 13.83
CA HIS A 71 10.01 20.51 13.17
C HIS A 71 11.18 20.36 14.15
N HIS A 72 11.46 19.11 14.59
CA HIS A 72 12.58 18.83 15.47
C HIS A 72 13.92 19.10 14.74
N PRO A 73 14.87 19.84 15.35
CA PRO A 73 16.25 19.92 14.85
C PRO A 73 16.88 18.52 14.74
N TRP A 74 17.75 18.32 13.75
CA TRP A 74 18.37 17.01 13.49
C TRP A 74 19.21 16.51 14.66
N ASP A 75 19.92 17.40 15.33
CA ASP A 75 20.72 17.16 16.54
C ASP A 75 19.87 16.74 17.75
N HIS A 76 18.57 17.01 17.72
CA HIS A 76 17.62 16.61 18.75
C HIS A 76 16.69 15.46 18.28
N THR A 77 17.00 14.83 17.14
CA THR A 77 16.14 13.81 16.54
C THR A 77 16.51 12.40 17.00
N VAL A 78 15.53 11.68 17.54
CA VAL A 78 15.61 10.25 17.88
C VAL A 78 14.58 9.51 17.02
N ILE A 79 15.09 8.68 16.10
CA ILE A 79 14.28 7.93 15.12
C ILE A 79 13.96 6.54 15.69
N TYR A 80 12.69 6.15 15.60
CA TYR A 80 12.22 4.82 15.92
C TYR A 80 11.68 4.11 14.67
N GLU A 81 12.41 3.11 14.18
CA GLU A 81 11.98 2.29 13.05
C GLU A 81 10.92 1.27 13.49
N ALA A 82 9.80 1.19 12.76
CA ALA A 82 8.70 0.32 13.14
C ALA A 82 7.79 -0.12 11.99
N HIS A 83 7.22 -1.32 12.13
CA HIS A 83 6.24 -1.87 11.20
C HIS A 83 4.81 -1.53 11.64
N VAL A 84 3.98 -0.90 10.78
CA VAL A 84 2.60 -0.47 11.11
C VAL A 84 1.75 -1.60 11.72
N LYS A 85 1.83 -2.80 11.14
CA LYS A 85 1.18 -4.00 11.70
C LYS A 85 1.74 -4.39 13.08
N GLY A 86 3.04 -4.59 13.20
CA GLY A 86 3.70 -4.99 14.45
C GLY A 86 3.45 -4.03 15.61
N LEU A 87 3.43 -2.72 15.32
CA LEU A 87 3.16 -1.65 16.30
C LEU A 87 1.84 -1.82 17.07
N THR A 88 0.84 -2.46 16.47
CA THR A 88 -0.55 -2.43 16.99
C THR A 88 -1.18 -3.81 17.14
N MET A 89 -0.61 -4.85 16.51
CA MET A 89 -1.21 -6.19 16.46
C MET A 89 -1.42 -6.82 17.84
N HIS A 90 -0.50 -6.57 18.77
CA HIS A 90 -0.57 -7.09 20.13
C HIS A 90 -0.64 -5.96 21.17
N LEU A 91 -1.12 -4.77 20.79
CA LEU A 91 -1.23 -3.65 21.72
C LEU A 91 -2.53 -3.79 22.54
N PRO A 92 -2.47 -4.03 23.86
CA PRO A 92 -3.68 -4.05 24.69
C PRO A 92 -4.56 -2.79 24.51
N GLY A 93 -5.87 -2.97 24.46
CA GLY A 93 -6.82 -1.85 24.39
C GLY A 93 -7.06 -1.26 23.00
N VAL A 94 -6.50 -1.83 21.92
CA VAL A 94 -6.85 -1.47 20.54
C VAL A 94 -8.01 -2.35 20.05
N PRO A 95 -9.11 -1.78 19.53
CA PRO A 95 -10.17 -2.57 18.92
C PRO A 95 -9.63 -3.47 17.81
N ALA A 96 -10.11 -4.71 17.72
CA ALA A 96 -9.67 -5.67 16.70
C ALA A 96 -9.83 -5.15 15.26
N THR A 97 -10.80 -4.26 15.03
CA THR A 97 -11.04 -3.60 13.73
C THR A 97 -9.95 -2.59 13.34
N CYS A 98 -9.15 -2.11 14.30
CA CYS A 98 -8.08 -1.13 14.12
C CYS A 98 -6.68 -1.74 14.34
N ALA A 99 -6.59 -2.88 15.01
CA ALA A 99 -5.34 -3.63 15.16
C ALA A 99 -4.75 -3.98 13.79
N ALA A 100 -3.42 -3.96 13.68
CA ALA A 100 -2.68 -4.23 12.46
C ALA A 100 -2.96 -3.27 11.27
N ARG A 101 -3.71 -2.17 11.49
CA ARG A 101 -4.07 -1.19 10.45
C ARG A 101 -3.53 0.20 10.78
N THR A 102 -3.43 1.05 9.76
CA THR A 102 -2.91 2.42 9.85
C THR A 102 -3.59 3.28 10.94
N PRO A 103 -4.90 3.14 11.25
CA PRO A 103 -5.48 3.89 12.36
C PRO A 103 -5.04 3.42 13.76
N GLY A 104 -4.61 2.16 13.92
CA GLY A 104 -4.37 1.55 15.23
C GLY A 104 -3.25 2.20 16.05
N TRP A 105 -2.24 2.79 15.39
CA TRP A 105 -1.10 3.40 16.10
C TRP A 105 -1.40 4.82 16.58
N ARG A 106 -2.50 5.43 16.12
CA ARG A 106 -2.98 6.75 16.57
C ARG A 106 -3.79 6.67 17.86
N THR A 107 -3.78 5.53 18.55
CA THR A 107 -4.49 5.37 19.81
C THR A 107 -3.78 6.10 20.95
N PRO A 108 -4.50 6.66 21.94
CA PRO A 108 -3.89 7.38 23.06
C PRO A 108 -2.85 6.56 23.84
N ARG A 109 -3.04 5.23 23.88
CA ARG A 109 -2.10 4.32 24.53
C ARG A 109 -0.78 4.23 23.80
N GLN A 110 -0.80 4.13 22.47
CA GLN A 110 0.41 4.09 21.67
C GLN A 110 1.13 5.44 21.71
N SER A 111 0.42 6.56 21.55
CA SER A 111 1.04 7.89 21.60
C SER A 111 1.69 8.14 22.97
N SER A 112 1.00 7.82 24.08
CA SER A 112 1.57 7.92 25.42
C SER A 112 2.83 7.07 25.60
N HIS A 113 2.85 5.85 25.07
CA HIS A 113 4.01 4.98 25.12
C HIS A 113 5.21 5.57 24.36
N LEU A 114 4.99 6.02 23.13
CA LEU A 114 6.04 6.61 22.30
C LEU A 114 6.57 7.93 22.90
N SER A 115 5.69 8.75 23.47
CA SER A 115 6.11 9.96 24.19
C SER A 115 6.93 9.62 25.44
N LYS A 116 6.58 8.57 26.20
CA LYS A 116 7.36 8.12 27.37
C LYS A 116 8.72 7.54 26.96
N LEU A 117 8.81 6.94 25.79
CA LEU A 117 10.08 6.43 25.24
C LEU A 117 11.03 7.58 24.86
N GLY A 118 10.51 8.80 24.67
CA GLY A 118 11.33 9.98 24.35
C GLY A 118 11.72 10.07 22.87
N ILE A 119 11.05 9.32 21.98
CA ILE A 119 11.31 9.39 20.55
C ILE A 119 10.73 10.68 19.96
N THR A 120 11.35 11.19 18.90
CA THR A 120 10.88 12.41 18.22
C THR A 120 10.37 12.16 16.81
N ALA A 121 10.81 11.07 16.17
CA ALA A 121 10.39 10.67 14.83
C ALA A 121 10.16 9.15 14.76
N ILE A 122 9.18 8.75 13.94
CA ILE A 122 8.93 7.33 13.63
C ILE A 122 9.26 7.12 12.16
N GLU A 123 10.12 6.16 11.87
CA GLU A 123 10.40 5.68 10.53
C GLU A 123 9.57 4.42 10.27
N LEU A 124 8.59 4.53 9.38
CA LEU A 124 7.72 3.40 9.06
C LEU A 124 8.35 2.55 7.97
N LEU A 125 8.42 1.25 8.22
CA LEU A 125 8.63 0.22 7.19
C LEU A 125 7.58 0.37 6.06
N PRO A 126 7.85 -0.14 4.84
CA PRO A 126 7.13 0.23 3.63
C PRO A 126 5.61 0.33 3.77
N VAL A 127 5.10 1.54 3.53
CA VAL A 127 3.66 1.87 3.59
C VAL A 127 3.03 2.09 2.20
N HIS A 128 3.86 2.12 1.14
CA HIS A 128 3.38 2.12 -0.24
C HIS A 128 2.67 0.80 -0.55
N ALA A 129 1.68 0.85 -1.44
CA ALA A 129 0.92 -0.33 -1.80
C ALA A 129 1.85 -1.41 -2.40
N ASN A 130 1.66 -2.64 -1.94
CA ASN A 130 2.33 -3.84 -2.44
C ASN A 130 1.28 -4.90 -2.76
N ASP A 131 1.71 -5.95 -3.46
CA ASP A 131 0.84 -7.01 -4.00
C ASP A 131 -0.05 -7.67 -2.92
N GLU A 132 0.56 -8.06 -1.80
CA GLU A 132 -0.10 -8.66 -0.65
C GLU A 132 -1.14 -7.75 0.05
N ARG A 133 -1.06 -6.42 -0.14
CA ARG A 133 -1.94 -5.42 0.47
C ARG A 133 -2.50 -4.47 -0.56
N ALA A 134 -3.30 -4.99 -1.47
CA ALA A 134 -4.21 -4.12 -2.20
C ALA A 134 -5.24 -3.51 -1.22
N VAL A 135 -5.05 -2.23 -0.94
CA VAL A 135 -5.88 -1.42 -0.05
C VAL A 135 -7.27 -1.32 -0.68
N ARG A 136 -8.32 -1.68 0.07
CA ARG A 136 -9.69 -1.31 -0.32
C ARG A 136 -9.84 0.19 -0.05
N ALA A 137 -9.80 1.01 -1.10
CA ALA A 137 -10.38 2.34 -1.01
C ALA A 137 -11.85 2.18 -0.60
N ARG A 138 -12.22 2.82 0.51
CA ARG A 138 -13.62 3.01 0.90
C ARG A 138 -14.06 4.37 0.39
#